data_AF-A0A257RSX1-F1
#
_entry.id   AF-A0A257RSX1-F1
#
_cell.length_a   1.000
_cell.length_b   1.000
_cell.length_c   1.000
_cell.angle_alpha   90.00
_cell.angle_beta   90.00
_cell.angle_gamma   90.00
#
_symmetry.space_group_name_H-M   'P 1'
#
loop_
_entity.id
_entity.type
_entity.pdbx_description
1 polymer ?
#
loop_
_entity_poly.entity_id
_entity_poly.type
_entity_poly.pdbx_seq_one_letter_code
_entity_poly.pdbx_strand_id
1 'polypeptide(L)' 'MSIFSFLKLVFLVLVLVLALSFFGISIQAIVNSPAGQANFAYLFNLLHQAWLWATAWIRPAG' A
#
# COMPACT_ATOMS: atom_id res chain seq x y z
N MET A 1 5.05 0.92 17.87
CA MET A 1 3.68 0.63 17.38
C MET A 1 3.18 -0.60 18.13
N SER A 2 2.12 -0.51 18.93
CA SER A 2 1.58 -1.67 19.67
C SER A 2 0.80 -2.59 18.73
N ILE A 3 0.85 -3.92 18.98
CA ILE A 3 0.12 -4.93 18.21
C ILE A 3 -1.40 -4.61 18.16
N PHE A 4 -1.92 -4.03 19.25
CA PHE A 4 -3.32 -3.64 19.38
C PHE A 4 -3.70 -2.51 18.42
N SER A 5 -2.79 -1.54 18.23
CA SER A 5 -2.96 -0.45 17.27
C SER A 5 -2.97 -0.96 15.83
N PHE A 6 -2.14 -1.98 15.54
CA PHE A 6 -2.10 -2.61 14.22
C PHE A 6 -3.41 -3.37 13.91
N LEU A 7 -3.90 -4.19 14.85
CA LEU A 7 -5.18 -4.89 14.72
C LEU A 7 -6.37 -3.93 14.51
N LYS A 8 -6.41 -2.81 15.23
CA LYS A 8 -7.43 -1.77 15.03
C LYS A 8 -7.36 -1.16 13.64
N LEU A 9 -6.16 -0.89 13.13
CA LEU A 9 -5.95 -0.36 11.78
C LEU A 9 -6.45 -1.35 10.70
N VAL A 10 -6.07 -2.62 10.82
CA VAL A 10 -6.51 -3.67 9.89
C VAL A 10 -8.04 -3.80 9.90
N PHE A 11 -8.65 -3.82 11.09
CA PHE A 11 -10.11 -3.85 11.22
C PHE A 11 -10.77 -2.64 10.55
N LEU A 12 -10.22 -1.44 10.75
CA LEU A 12 -10.74 -0.20 10.16
C LEU A 12 -10.63 -0.21 8.63
N VAL A 13 -9.53 -0.73 8.08
CA VAL A 13 -9.36 -0.94 6.63
C VAL A 13 -10.41 -1.91 6.10
N LEU A 14 -10.67 -3.03 6.79
CA LEU A 14 -11.71 -3.98 6.37
C LEU A 14 -13.10 -3.33 6.36
N VAL A 15 -13.48 -2.64 7.44
CA VAL A 15 -14.77 -1.93 7.53
C VAL A 15 -14.90 -0.89 6.41
N LEU A 16 -13.83 -0.15 6.08
CA LEU A 16 -13.83 0.82 4.99
C LEU A 16 -14.05 0.14 3.64
N VAL A 17 -13.39 -0.99 3.37
CA VAL A 17 -13.57 -1.77 2.13
C VAL A 17 -15.00 -2.29 2.01
N LEU A 18 -15.58 -2.81 3.10
CA LEU A 18 -16.98 -3.24 3.14
C LEU A 18 -17.95 -2.08 2.90
N ALA A 19 -17.71 -0.92 3.51
CA ALA A 19 -18.53 0.28 3.30
C ALA A 19 -18.47 0.75 1.85
N LEU A 20 -17.27 0.85 1.27
CA LEU A 20 -17.09 1.20 -0.14
C LEU A 20 -17.79 0.20 -1.08
N SER A 21 -17.75 -1.10 -0.76
CA SER A 21 -18.48 -2.14 -1.49
C SER A 21 -20.00 -1.98 -1.38
N PHE A 22 -20.53 -1.60 -0.21
CA PHE A 22 -21.95 -1.31 -0.03
C PHE A 22 -22.41 -0.11 -0.87
N PHE A 23 -21.56 0.91 -1.01
CA PHE A 23 -21.81 2.05 -1.88
C PHE A 23 -21.58 1.76 -3.38
N GLY A 24 -21.25 0.51 -3.75
CA GLY A 24 -20.99 0.13 -5.15
C GLY A 24 -19.68 0.69 -5.72
N ILE A 25 -18.81 1.22 -4.86
CA ILE A 25 -17.50 1.74 -5.26
C ILE A 25 -16.57 0.55 -5.49
N SER A 26 -16.30 0.26 -6.76
CA SER A 26 -15.35 -0.79 -7.14
C SER A 26 -13.93 -0.35 -6.80
N ILE A 27 -13.34 -0.96 -5.77
CA ILE A 27 -11.91 -0.80 -5.44
C ILE A 27 -11.04 -1.12 -6.66
N GLN A 28 -11.45 -2.12 -7.46
CA GLN A 28 -10.76 -2.48 -8.69
C GLN A 28 -10.80 -1.35 -9.73
N ALA A 29 -11.91 -0.62 -9.83
CA ALA A 29 -12.00 0.57 -10.70
C ALA A 29 -11.10 1.71 -10.20
N ILE A 30 -10.96 1.88 -8.87
CA ILE A 30 -10.03 2.86 -8.30
C ILE A 30 -8.58 2.47 -8.62
N VAL A 31 -8.21 1.21 -8.41
CA VAL A 31 -6.86 0.70 -8.70
C VAL A 31 -6.54 0.81 -10.19
N ASN A 32 -7.50 0.52 -11.06
CA ASN A 32 -7.34 0.61 -12.52
C ASN A 32 -7.49 2.03 -13.06
N SER A 33 -7.86 3.01 -12.23
CA SER A 33 -7.95 4.40 -12.68
C SER A 33 -6.56 4.95 -13.00
N PRO A 34 -6.44 5.90 -13.96
CA PRO A 34 -5.15 6.52 -14.28
C PRO A 34 -4.46 7.14 -13.05
N ALA A 35 -5.25 7.79 -12.18
CA ALA A 35 -4.77 8.34 -10.93
C ALA A 35 -4.33 7.24 -9.94
N GLY A 36 -5.08 6.14 -9.84
CA GLY A 36 -4.72 4.99 -9.01
C GLY A 36 -3.39 4.39 -9.46
N GLN A 37 -3.27 4.05 -10.74
CA GLN A 37 -2.04 3.48 -11.31
C GLN A 37 -0.83 4.39 -11.11
N ALA A 38 -0.96 5.70 -11.31
CA ALA A 38 0.12 6.66 -11.08
C ALA A 38 0.58 6.68 -9.61
N ASN A 39 -0.36 6.67 -8.66
CA ASN A 39 -0.04 6.66 -7.23
C ASN A 39 0.58 5.32 -6.79
N PHE A 40 0.07 4.19 -7.26
CA PHE A 40 0.64 2.87 -6.97
C PHE A 40 2.04 2.71 -7.55
N ALA A 41 2.27 3.19 -8.79
CA ALA A 41 3.60 3.19 -9.40
C ALA A 41 4.60 4.05 -8.61
N TYR A 42 4.17 5.22 -8.14
CA TYR A 42 5.00 6.08 -7.28
C TYR A 42 5.35 5.41 -5.95
N LEU A 43 4.36 4.84 -5.26
CA LEU A 43 4.55 4.08 -4.02
C LEU A 43 5.50 2.90 -4.20
N PHE A 44 5.35 2.15 -5.30
CA PHE A 44 6.22 1.04 -5.63
C PHE A 44 7.67 1.49 -5.89
N ASN A 45 7.86 2.59 -6.62
CA ASN A 45 9.18 3.18 -6.85
C ASN A 45 9.85 3.62 -5.54
N LEU A 46 9.10 4.23 -4.62
CA LEU A 46 9.59 4.59 -3.29
C LEU A 46 10.00 3.35 -2.48
N LEU A 47 9.18 2.30 -2.48
CA LEU A 47 9.49 1.04 -1.81
C LEU A 47 10.74 0.38 -2.42
N HIS A 48 10.87 0.38 -3.74
CA HIS A 48 12.03 -0.16 -4.43
C HIS A 48 13.30 0.62 -4.09
N GLN A 49 13.24 1.95 -4.07
CA GLN A 49 14.38 2.78 -3.64
C GLN A 49 14.75 2.54 -2.18
N ALA A 50 13.76 2.50 -1.28
CA ALA A 50 13.98 2.20 0.13
C ALA A 50 14.59 0.79 0.32
N TRP A 51 14.15 -0.18 -0.49
CA TRP A 51 14.71 -1.53 -0.50
C TRP A 51 16.14 -1.57 -1.00
N LEU A 52 16.47 -0.85 -2.07
CA LEU A 52 17.85 -0.71 -2.55
C LEU A 52 18.74 -0.09 -1.46
N TRP A 53 18.28 0.96 -0.78
CA TRP A 53 19.03 1.55 0.34
C TRP A 53 19.18 0.60 1.52
N ALA A 54 18.13 -0.14 1.87
CA ALA A 54 18.18 -1.10 2.97
C ALA A 54 19.14 -2.28 2.66
N THR A 55 19.16 -2.72 1.41
CA THR A 55 19.98 -3.86 0.96
C THR A 55 21.38 -3.47 0.49
N ALA A 56 21.67 -2.18 0.30
CA ALA A 56 22.99 -1.68 -0.10
C ALA A 56 24.12 -2.14 0.83
N TRP A 57 23.82 -2.32 2.13
CA TRP A 57 24.78 -2.83 3.11
C TRP A 57 24.99 -4.36 3.05
N ILE A 58 24.06 -5.10 2.43
CA ILE A 58 24.07 -6.56 2.32
C ILE A 58 24.73 -7.02 1.02
N ARG A 59 24.61 -6.24 -0.06
CA ARG A 59 25.36 -6.40 -1.31
C ARG A 59 26.13 -5.11 -1.62
N PRO A 60 27.33 -4.92 -1.03
CA PRO A 60 28.26 -3.93 -1.58
C PRO A 60 28.52 -4.34 -3.03
N ALA A 61 28.23 -3.44 -3.97
CA ALA A 61 28.57 -3.63 -5.37
C ALA A 61 30.09 -3.83 -5.45
N GLY A 62 30.51 -5.07 -5.74
CA GLY A 62 31.86 -5.41 -6.17
C GLY A 62 32.01 -5.12 -7.66
#